data_AF-A0A9E8IGQ3-F1
#
_entry.id   AF-A0A9E8IGQ3-F1
#
_cell.length_a   1.000
_cell.length_b   1.000
_cell.length_c   1.000
_cell.angle_alpha   90.00
_cell.angle_beta   90.00
_cell.angle_gamma   90.00
#
_symmetry.space_group_name_H-M   'P 1'
#
loop_
_entity.id
_entity.type
_entity.pdbx_description
1 polymer ?
#
loop_
_entity_poly.entity_id
_entity_poly.type
_entity_poly.pdbx_seq_one_letter_code
_entity_poly.pdbx_strand_id
1 'polypeptide(L)'
;MKYQVIRRDLTETTRQCDFCPKNLTSLKAYVLKNLETGELSYAGPTCAKNNAGEDALSGIPDLTKFTLSKNDREGGGTGGRGRASEDNPVKKAIEYLILREHKLVKELKCSYSVLKEYYEKHNSNGLSESDISHINNIAAKAPKNLSPPVLQRIYNYLFWIDVAINKLPPEKADFLTGVRSTIVSKGKISERQTSSINKWLENIDGVPQLK
;
A
#
# COMPACT_ATOMS: atom_id res chain seq x y z
N MET A 1 19.35 17.89 1.23
CA MET A 1 17.96 17.50 1.58
C MET A 1 18.04 16.52 2.74
N LYS A 2 17.19 16.66 3.77
CA LYS A 2 17.25 15.82 4.97
C LYS A 2 16.41 14.54 4.87
N TYR A 3 15.43 14.52 3.98
CA TYR A 3 14.51 13.40 3.82
C TYR A 3 14.46 12.91 2.37
N GLN A 4 14.20 11.62 2.21
CA GLN A 4 13.91 10.98 0.93
C GLN A 4 12.52 10.33 0.99
N VAL A 5 11.69 10.56 -0.02
CA VAL A 5 10.40 9.86 -0.14
C VAL A 5 10.67 8.45 -0.67
N ILE A 6 10.29 7.43 0.09
CA ILE A 6 10.59 6.03 -0.24
C ILE A 6 9.40 5.27 -0.82
N ARG A 7 8.17 5.69 -0.50
CA ARG A 7 6.93 5.12 -1.07
C ARG A 7 5.71 5.97 -0.73
N ARG A 8 4.61 5.71 -1.45
CA ARG A 8 3.26 6.04 -1.02
C ARG A 8 2.60 4.79 -0.43
N ASP A 9 1.97 4.93 0.72
CA ASP A 9 1.46 3.83 1.54
C ASP A 9 0.05 4.16 2.10
N LEU A 10 -0.65 3.14 2.59
CA LEU A 10 -1.96 3.30 3.19
C LEU A 10 -1.85 3.94 4.59
N THR A 11 -2.82 4.77 4.94
CA THR A 11 -2.95 5.36 6.28
C THR A 11 -4.41 5.56 6.62
N GLU A 12 -4.77 5.43 7.89
CA GLU A 12 -6.09 5.83 8.37
C GLU A 12 -6.20 7.35 8.59
N THR A 13 -7.44 7.85 8.66
CA THR A 13 -7.76 9.29 8.74
C THR A 13 -7.44 9.95 10.09
N THR A 14 -7.16 9.16 11.11
CA THR A 14 -6.75 9.61 12.47
C THR A 14 -5.25 9.89 12.55
N ARG A 15 -4.44 9.41 11.60
CA ARG A 15 -3.00 9.65 11.58
C ARG A 15 -2.71 11.13 11.30
N GLN A 16 -2.04 11.79 12.24
CA GLN A 16 -1.50 13.13 12.04
C GLN A 16 -0.25 13.08 11.15
N CYS A 17 -0.05 14.11 10.33
CA CYS A 17 1.19 14.34 9.60
C CYS A 17 2.35 14.64 10.58
N ASP A 18 3.53 14.07 10.35
CA ASP A 18 4.67 14.29 11.26
C ASP A 18 5.32 15.69 11.09
N PHE A 19 4.89 16.47 10.10
CA PHE A 19 5.44 17.80 9.79
C PHE A 19 4.43 18.94 9.93
N CYS A 20 3.17 18.65 10.24
CA CYS A 20 2.15 19.69 10.43
C CYS A 20 0.97 19.15 11.27
N PRO A 21 0.14 20.01 11.89
CA PRO A 21 -0.92 19.55 12.78
C PRO A 21 -2.10 18.87 12.07
N LYS A 22 -2.09 18.75 10.74
CA LYS A 22 -3.21 18.22 9.96
C LYS A 22 -3.20 16.68 9.90
N ASN A 23 -4.39 16.10 9.88
CA ASN A 23 -4.58 14.67 9.68
C ASN A 23 -4.47 14.26 8.20
N LEU A 24 -4.02 13.03 7.95
CA LEU A 24 -3.88 12.43 6.63
C LEU A 24 -5.21 11.84 6.14
N THR A 25 -6.11 12.71 5.73
CA THR A 25 -7.51 12.35 5.39
C THR A 25 -7.70 11.67 4.04
N SER A 26 -6.68 11.68 3.18
CA SER A 26 -6.72 11.09 1.82
C SER A 26 -6.60 9.57 1.81
N LEU A 27 -6.51 8.93 2.98
CA LEU A 27 -6.28 7.49 3.16
C LEU A 27 -4.91 7.00 2.68
N LYS A 28 -4.04 7.94 2.31
CA LYS A 28 -2.73 7.72 1.69
C LYS A 28 -1.70 8.64 2.34
N ALA A 29 -0.53 8.09 2.66
CA ALA A 29 0.61 8.84 3.18
C ALA A 29 1.81 8.67 2.26
N TYR A 30 2.62 9.72 2.14
CA TYR A 30 4.00 9.57 1.69
C TYR A 30 4.84 9.17 2.91
N VAL A 31 5.61 8.11 2.75
CA VAL A 31 6.58 7.66 3.75
C VAL A 31 7.94 8.21 3.37
N LEU A 32 8.53 8.98 4.27
CA LEU A 32 9.83 9.61 4.13
C LEU A 32 10.82 8.93 5.06
N LYS A 33 12.04 8.74 4.61
CA LYS A 33 13.18 8.31 5.43
C LYS A 33 14.08 9.51 5.69
N ASN A 34 14.38 9.78 6.96
CA ASN A 34 15.42 10.72 7.33
C ASN A 34 16.79 10.14 6.92
N LEU A 35 17.58 10.89 6.16
CA LEU A 35 18.87 10.42 5.64
C LEU A 35 19.98 10.39 6.71
N GLU A 36 19.83 11.16 7.79
CA GLU A 36 20.76 11.20 8.91
C GLU A 36 20.44 10.12 9.95
N THR A 37 19.18 9.98 10.36
CA THR A 37 18.77 9.06 11.44
C THR A 37 18.21 7.72 10.96
N GLY A 38 17.77 7.64 9.69
CA GLY A 38 17.07 6.48 9.16
C GLY A 38 15.61 6.35 9.59
N GLU A 39 15.10 7.25 10.45
CA GLU A 39 13.73 7.23 10.95
C GLU A 39 12.70 7.47 9.83
N LEU A 40 11.51 6.87 10.01
CA LEU A 40 10.41 7.01 9.07
C LEU A 40 9.42 8.07 9.54
N SER A 41 9.03 8.96 8.62
CA SER A 41 8.00 9.97 8.83
C SER A 41 6.88 9.83 7.80
N TYR A 42 5.68 10.21 8.19
CA TYR A 42 4.45 10.11 7.40
C TYR A 42 3.91 11.50 7.10
N ALA A 43 3.70 11.78 5.81
CA ALA A 43 3.36 13.12 5.37
C ALA A 43 2.28 13.14 4.28
N GLY A 44 1.51 14.23 4.27
CA GLY A 44 0.71 14.62 3.11
C GLY A 44 1.59 15.10 1.95
N PRO A 45 1.06 15.23 0.73
CA PRO A 45 1.83 15.58 -0.47
C PRO A 45 2.63 16.88 -0.34
N THR A 46 2.02 17.94 0.20
CA THR A 46 2.69 19.24 0.38
C THR A 46 3.86 19.13 1.36
N CYS A 47 3.64 18.53 2.53
CA CYS A 47 4.69 18.34 3.52
C CYS A 47 5.82 17.45 3.00
N ALA A 48 5.49 16.41 2.23
CA ALA A 48 6.49 15.54 1.61
C ALA A 48 7.38 16.31 0.62
N LYS A 49 6.78 17.10 -0.27
CA LYS A 49 7.54 17.97 -1.21
C LYS A 49 8.42 18.97 -0.49
N ASN A 50 7.89 19.65 0.53
CA ASN A 50 8.63 20.67 1.25
C ASN A 50 9.88 20.11 1.96
N ASN A 51 9.86 18.84 2.36
CA ASN A 51 10.97 18.22 3.09
C ASN A 51 11.93 17.41 2.20
N ALA A 52 11.47 16.91 1.05
CA ALA A 52 12.25 16.04 0.17
C ALA A 52 12.53 16.62 -1.23
N GLY A 53 11.95 17.78 -1.58
CA GLY A 53 12.07 18.42 -2.89
C GLY A 53 10.81 18.27 -3.76
N GLU A 54 10.63 19.17 -4.73
CA GLU A 54 9.42 19.23 -5.57
C GLU A 54 9.20 17.95 -6.42
N ASP A 55 10.30 17.38 -6.94
CA ASP A 55 10.29 16.19 -7.80
C ASP A 55 10.25 14.86 -7.02
N ALA A 56 10.35 14.92 -5.68
CA ALA A 56 10.52 13.74 -4.83
C ALA A 56 9.33 12.76 -4.85
N LEU A 57 8.16 13.20 -5.34
CA LEU A 57 6.97 12.35 -5.40
C LEU A 57 6.88 11.54 -6.70
N SER A 58 7.69 11.87 -7.70
CA SER A 58 7.69 11.18 -8.99
C SER A 58 8.44 9.86 -8.91
N GLY A 59 7.98 8.84 -9.64
CA GLY A 59 8.70 7.56 -9.77
C GLY A 59 8.71 6.66 -8.52
N ILE A 60 8.11 7.06 -7.40
CA ILE A 60 8.13 6.27 -6.17
C ILE A 60 7.16 5.06 -6.21
N PRO A 61 7.47 3.97 -5.47
CA PRO A 61 6.57 2.86 -5.18
C PRO A 61 5.22 3.33 -4.62
N ASP A 62 4.13 2.70 -5.07
CA ASP A 62 2.77 3.04 -4.63
C ASP A 62 1.97 1.80 -4.23
N LEU A 63 1.72 1.67 -2.93
CA LEU A 63 0.96 0.55 -2.36
C LEU A 63 -0.54 0.87 -2.18
N THR A 64 -0.99 2.00 -2.75
CA THR A 64 -2.36 2.52 -2.53
C THR A 64 -3.31 2.31 -3.70
N LYS A 65 -2.87 1.59 -4.73
CA LYS A 65 -3.54 1.45 -6.05
C LYS A 65 -4.98 0.93 -6.01
N PHE A 66 -5.34 0.18 -4.97
CA PHE A 66 -6.68 -0.39 -4.79
C PHE A 66 -7.60 0.44 -3.87
N THR A 67 -7.15 1.60 -3.40
CA THR A 67 -7.95 2.46 -2.51
C THR A 67 -8.90 3.33 -3.33
N LEU A 68 -10.21 3.24 -3.04
CA LEU A 68 -11.19 4.20 -3.52
C LEU A 68 -10.97 5.54 -2.81
N SER A 69 -10.78 6.62 -3.56
CA SER A 69 -10.66 7.95 -2.95
C SER A 69 -12.06 8.39 -2.52
N LYS A 70 -12.20 9.05 -1.35
CA LYS A 70 -13.51 9.55 -0.87
C LYS A 70 -14.23 10.51 -1.85
N ASN A 71 -13.52 11.07 -2.84
CA ASN A 71 -14.07 11.92 -3.89
C ASN A 71 -14.36 11.20 -5.22
N ASP A 72 -14.09 9.90 -5.32
CA ASP A 72 -14.40 9.10 -6.53
C ASP A 72 -15.84 8.56 -6.44
N ARG A 73 -16.81 9.43 -6.14
CA ARG A 73 -18.22 9.11 -6.44
C ARG A 73 -18.32 8.94 -7.95
N GLU A 74 -18.92 7.83 -8.39
CA GLU A 74 -19.19 7.47 -9.78
C GLU A 74 -19.56 8.70 -10.62
N GLY A 75 -18.58 9.18 -11.37
CA GLY A 75 -18.69 10.37 -12.20
C GLY A 75 -17.44 10.41 -13.06
N GLY A 76 -17.62 10.25 -14.38
CA GLY A 76 -16.57 10.37 -15.37
C GLY A 76 -15.93 11.75 -15.31
N GLY A 77 -14.93 11.91 -14.45
CA GLY A 77 -14.11 13.10 -14.33
C GLY A 77 -12.75 12.81 -14.93
N THR A 78 -12.51 13.34 -16.14
CA THR A 78 -11.19 13.46 -16.78
C THR A 78 -10.26 14.34 -15.95
N GLY A 79 -9.79 13.81 -14.83
CA GLY A 79 -8.77 14.43 -13.99
C GLY A 79 -7.38 13.93 -14.36
N GLY A 80 -6.71 14.66 -15.24
CA GLY A 80 -5.26 14.56 -15.46
C GLY A 80 -4.78 13.23 -16.04
N ARG A 81 -4.81 13.13 -17.38
CA ARG A 81 -3.86 12.27 -18.12
C ARG A 81 -2.44 12.82 -17.96
N GLY A 82 -1.92 12.84 -16.74
CA GLY A 82 -0.51 12.61 -16.56
C GLY A 82 -0.30 11.16 -16.97
N ARG A 83 0.36 10.95 -18.11
CA ARG A 83 0.82 9.65 -18.60
C ARG A 83 1.75 9.09 -17.53
N ALA A 84 1.19 8.53 -16.46
CA ALA A 84 1.92 7.83 -15.45
C ALA A 84 2.63 6.72 -16.22
N SER A 85 3.96 6.73 -16.15
CA SER A 85 4.80 5.65 -16.62
C SER A 85 4.24 4.33 -16.04
N GLU A 86 3.37 3.66 -16.79
CA GLU A 86 2.85 2.33 -16.48
C GLU A 86 3.99 1.29 -16.55
N ASP A 87 5.17 1.70 -17.02
CA ASP A 87 6.39 0.91 -17.18
C ASP A 87 7.59 1.50 -16.47
N ASN A 88 7.46 1.87 -15.19
CA ASN A 88 8.64 2.01 -14.35
C ASN A 88 9.01 0.63 -13.74
N PRO A 89 10.01 -0.10 -14.29
CA PRO A 89 10.38 -1.42 -13.81
C PRO A 89 10.94 -1.39 -12.37
N VAL A 90 11.62 -0.31 -11.99
CA VAL A 90 12.16 -0.13 -10.63
C VAL A 90 11.01 -0.06 -9.62
N LYS A 91 10.00 0.77 -9.93
CA LYS A 91 8.79 0.91 -9.11
C LYS A 91 8.08 -0.43 -8.93
N LYS A 92 7.85 -1.17 -10.02
CA LYS A 92 7.18 -2.49 -9.98
C LYS A 92 7.95 -3.49 -9.12
N ALA A 93 9.26 -3.57 -9.28
CA ALA A 93 10.12 -4.46 -8.51
C ALA A 93 10.08 -4.15 -7.01
N ILE A 94 10.21 -2.87 -6.63
CA ILE A 94 10.22 -2.46 -5.22
C ILE A 94 8.84 -2.68 -4.57
N GLU A 95 7.74 -2.37 -5.27
CA GLU A 95 6.40 -2.67 -4.76
C GLU A 95 6.22 -4.17 -4.50
N TYR A 96 6.66 -5.02 -5.44
CA TYR A 96 6.58 -6.47 -5.31
C TYR A 96 7.38 -6.98 -4.10
N LEU A 97 8.61 -6.51 -3.95
CA LEU A 97 9.49 -6.78 -2.83
C LEU A 97 8.85 -6.42 -1.49
N ILE A 98 8.36 -5.18 -1.36
CA ILE A 98 7.74 -4.71 -0.12
C ILE A 98 6.51 -5.54 0.24
N LEU A 99 5.71 -5.94 -0.75
CA LEU A 99 4.54 -6.77 -0.51
C LEU A 99 4.93 -8.16 -0.01
N ARG A 100 5.88 -8.84 -0.69
CA ARG A 100 6.29 -10.21 -0.39
C ARG A 100 7.08 -10.35 0.91
N GLU A 101 8.00 -9.42 1.17
CA GLU A 101 9.01 -9.59 2.24
C GLU A 101 8.75 -8.70 3.47
N HIS A 102 7.80 -7.76 3.39
CA HIS A 102 7.48 -6.87 4.52
C HIS A 102 6.00 -6.84 4.88
N LYS A 103 5.12 -6.44 3.96
CA LYS A 103 3.71 -6.18 4.28
C LYS A 103 2.87 -7.45 4.46
N LEU A 104 3.09 -8.47 3.63
CA LEU A 104 2.27 -9.69 3.61
C LEU A 104 3.02 -10.96 4.04
N VAL A 105 4.29 -10.82 4.45
CA VAL A 105 5.17 -11.95 4.76
C VAL A 105 4.60 -12.84 5.87
N LYS A 106 4.05 -12.24 6.93
CA LYS A 106 3.47 -12.97 8.07
C LYS A 106 2.12 -13.59 7.73
N GLU A 107 1.27 -12.86 7.02
CA GLU A 107 -0.11 -13.28 6.72
C GLU A 107 -0.14 -14.40 5.68
N LEU A 108 0.60 -14.24 4.57
CA LEU A 108 0.56 -15.17 3.45
C LEU A 108 1.68 -16.22 3.49
N LYS A 109 2.61 -16.12 4.44
CA LYS A 109 3.84 -16.95 4.50
C LYS A 109 4.55 -16.99 3.14
N CYS A 110 4.62 -15.83 2.48
CA CYS A 110 5.00 -15.71 1.08
C CYS A 110 6.46 -15.30 0.87
N SER A 111 7.30 -15.33 1.90
CA SER A 111 8.73 -15.03 1.74
C SER A 111 9.38 -15.98 0.73
N TYR A 112 10.31 -15.48 -0.07
CA TYR A 112 11.19 -16.29 -0.90
C TYR A 112 12.63 -15.83 -0.67
N SER A 113 13.55 -16.76 -0.40
CA SER A 113 14.92 -16.44 0.02
C SER A 113 15.61 -15.43 -0.90
N VAL A 114 15.50 -15.60 -2.21
CA VAL A 114 16.07 -14.68 -3.20
C VAL A 114 15.46 -13.28 -3.11
N LEU A 115 14.15 -13.16 -2.91
CA LEU A 115 13.49 -11.86 -2.72
C LEU A 115 13.87 -11.25 -1.36
N LYS A 116 14.04 -12.07 -0.32
CA LYS A 116 14.50 -11.61 0.99
C LYS A 116 15.89 -10.99 0.91
N GLU A 117 16.83 -11.62 0.20
CA GLU A 117 18.16 -11.07 -0.07
C GLU A 117 18.07 -9.72 -0.80
N TYR A 118 17.22 -9.61 -1.83
CA TYR A 118 16.99 -8.33 -2.50
C TYR A 118 16.34 -7.28 -1.59
N TYR A 119 15.47 -7.67 -0.68
CA TYR A 119 14.86 -6.75 0.28
C TYR A 119 15.91 -6.19 1.25
N GLU A 120 16.79 -7.05 1.77
CA GLU A 120 17.91 -6.66 2.63
C GLU A 120 18.92 -5.76 1.88
N LYS A 121 19.22 -6.10 0.62
CA LYS A 121 20.06 -5.28 -0.27
C LYS A 121 19.44 -3.91 -0.55
N HIS A 122 18.14 -3.86 -0.81
CA HIS A 122 17.41 -2.60 -1.03
C HIS A 122 17.50 -1.66 0.18
N ASN A 123 17.47 -2.21 1.40
CA ASN A 123 17.52 -1.42 2.63
C ASN A 123 18.93 -0.91 3.00
N SER A 124 19.99 -1.55 2.48
CA SER A 124 21.39 -1.24 2.81
C SER A 124 22.10 -0.46 1.70
N ASN A 125 22.17 -1.02 0.49
CA ASN A 125 23.07 -0.56 -0.58
C ASN A 125 22.33 -0.12 -1.86
N GLY A 126 21.02 -0.33 -1.91
CA GLY A 126 20.21 -0.12 -3.12
C GLY A 126 20.30 -1.30 -4.10
N LEU A 127 19.44 -1.25 -5.13
CA LEU A 127 19.32 -2.31 -6.13
C LEU A 127 19.95 -1.86 -7.46
N SER A 128 20.71 -2.75 -8.09
CA SER A 128 21.20 -2.59 -9.45
C SER A 128 20.11 -2.89 -10.48
N GLU A 129 20.31 -2.49 -11.73
CA GLU A 129 19.38 -2.78 -12.84
C GLU A 129 19.18 -4.29 -13.05
N SER A 130 20.23 -5.09 -12.82
CA SER A 130 20.17 -6.55 -12.92
C SER A 130 19.28 -7.16 -11.83
N ASP A 131 19.35 -6.63 -10.60
CA ASP A 131 18.48 -7.03 -9.50
C ASP A 131 17.02 -6.72 -9.84
N ILE A 132 16.75 -5.48 -10.30
CA ILE A 132 15.41 -5.03 -10.70
C ILE A 132 14.82 -5.92 -11.78
N SER A 133 15.63 -6.26 -12.79
CA SER A 133 15.22 -7.16 -13.87
C SER A 133 14.89 -8.56 -13.35
N HIS A 134 15.71 -9.10 -12.44
CA HIS A 134 15.47 -10.41 -11.86
C HIS A 134 14.19 -10.44 -11.00
N ILE A 135 13.97 -9.44 -10.15
CA ILE A 135 12.76 -9.31 -9.34
C ILE A 135 11.51 -9.27 -10.23
N ASN A 136 11.53 -8.47 -11.30
CA ASN A 136 10.42 -8.39 -12.24
C ASN A 136 10.16 -9.72 -12.97
N ASN A 137 11.21 -10.46 -13.31
CA ASN A 137 11.08 -11.81 -13.89
C ASN A 137 10.45 -12.81 -12.91
N ILE A 138 10.83 -12.74 -11.63
CA ILE A 138 10.20 -13.53 -10.56
C ILE A 138 8.72 -13.16 -10.45
N ALA A 139 8.40 -11.87 -10.42
CA ALA A 139 7.03 -11.37 -10.33
C ALA A 139 6.15 -11.81 -11.52
N ALA A 140 6.71 -11.80 -12.74
CA ALA A 140 6.00 -12.21 -13.95
C ALA A 140 5.70 -13.72 -13.99
N LYS A 141 6.57 -14.54 -13.39
CA LYS A 141 6.41 -16.00 -13.30
C LYS A 141 5.73 -16.45 -12.00
N ALA A 142 5.32 -15.51 -11.15
CA ALA A 142 4.74 -15.83 -9.86
C ALA A 142 3.41 -16.58 -10.03
N PRO A 143 3.10 -17.54 -9.12
CA PRO A 143 1.77 -18.12 -9.02
C PRO A 143 0.69 -17.04 -8.93
N LYS A 144 -0.51 -17.30 -9.46
CA LYS A 144 -1.59 -16.29 -9.56
C LYS A 144 -1.90 -15.60 -8.22
N ASN A 145 -1.88 -16.34 -7.11
CA ASN A 145 -2.11 -15.83 -5.75
C ASN A 145 -0.98 -14.93 -5.21
N LEU A 146 0.18 -14.93 -5.86
CA LEU A 146 1.35 -14.12 -5.54
C LEU A 146 1.71 -13.15 -6.67
N SER A 147 0.80 -12.93 -7.62
CA SER A 147 1.00 -11.92 -8.67
C SER A 147 0.90 -10.50 -8.09
N PRO A 148 1.66 -9.51 -8.64
CA PRO A 148 1.63 -8.13 -8.15
C PRO A 148 0.22 -7.52 -7.96
N PRO A 149 -0.73 -7.62 -8.92
CA PRO A 149 -2.06 -7.04 -8.72
C PRO A 149 -2.85 -7.75 -7.60
N VAL A 150 -2.65 -9.06 -7.42
CA VAL A 150 -3.32 -9.80 -6.34
C VAL A 150 -2.76 -9.40 -4.98
N LEU A 151 -1.44 -9.29 -4.84
CA LEU A 151 -0.82 -8.88 -3.58
C LEU A 151 -1.18 -7.44 -3.20
N GLN A 152 -1.18 -6.51 -4.16
CA GLN A 152 -1.64 -5.12 -3.94
C GLN A 152 -3.09 -5.08 -3.42
N ARG A 153 -3.98 -5.88 -4.01
CA ARG A 153 -5.37 -5.99 -3.56
C ARG A 153 -5.49 -6.60 -2.16
N ILE A 154 -4.81 -7.71 -1.91
CA ILE A 154 -4.81 -8.37 -0.59
C ILE A 154 -4.30 -7.40 0.48
N TYR A 155 -3.19 -6.70 0.23
CA TYR A 155 -2.66 -5.71 1.15
C TYR A 155 -3.67 -4.61 1.46
N ASN A 156 -4.30 -4.06 0.42
CA ASN A 156 -5.32 -3.02 0.59
C ASN A 156 -6.51 -3.51 1.42
N TYR A 157 -7.05 -4.68 1.09
CA TYR A 157 -8.21 -5.22 1.79
C TYR A 157 -7.89 -5.54 3.24
N LEU A 158 -6.77 -6.22 3.51
CA LEU A 158 -6.36 -6.54 4.87
C LEU A 158 -6.15 -5.27 5.70
N PHE A 159 -5.50 -4.25 5.14
CA PHE A 159 -5.33 -2.98 5.83
C PHE A 159 -6.66 -2.36 6.25
N TRP A 160 -7.63 -2.25 5.34
CA TRP A 160 -8.92 -1.63 5.66
C TRP A 160 -9.82 -2.48 6.55
N ILE A 161 -9.75 -3.80 6.41
CA ILE A 161 -10.42 -4.72 7.34
C ILE A 161 -9.83 -4.60 8.74
N ASP A 162 -8.50 -4.51 8.87
CA ASP A 162 -7.84 -4.35 10.17
C ASP A 162 -8.18 -2.99 10.81
N VAL A 163 -8.19 -1.90 10.04
CA VAL A 163 -8.65 -0.58 10.51
C VAL A 163 -10.11 -0.64 10.96
N ALA A 164 -10.98 -1.32 10.19
CA ALA A 164 -12.38 -1.47 10.54
C ALA A 164 -12.59 -2.29 11.82
N ILE A 165 -11.88 -3.40 11.98
CA ILE A 165 -11.89 -4.23 13.20
C ILE A 165 -11.48 -3.38 14.41
N ASN A 166 -10.41 -2.60 14.31
CA ASN A 166 -9.91 -1.77 15.41
C ASN A 166 -10.87 -0.63 15.82
N LYS A 167 -11.83 -0.28 14.96
CA LYS A 167 -12.85 0.75 15.23
C LYS A 167 -14.14 0.18 15.79
N LEU A 168 -14.31 -1.15 15.78
CA LEU A 168 -15.51 -1.81 16.27
C LEU A 168 -15.31 -2.33 17.69
N PRO A 169 -16.38 -2.35 18.51
CA PRO A 169 -16.41 -3.18 19.71
C PRO A 169 -16.15 -4.65 19.35
N PRO A 170 -15.45 -5.44 20.21
CA PRO A 170 -15.11 -6.83 19.94
C PRO A 170 -16.31 -7.69 19.49
N GLU A 171 -17.47 -7.50 20.11
CA GLU A 171 -18.70 -8.25 19.82
C GLU A 171 -19.30 -7.96 18.43
N LYS A 172 -18.84 -6.90 17.75
CA LYS A 172 -19.25 -6.55 16.37
C LYS A 172 -18.18 -6.86 15.34
N ALA A 173 -17.00 -7.33 15.77
CA ALA A 173 -15.84 -7.55 14.91
C ALA A 173 -15.79 -8.96 14.29
N ASP A 174 -16.61 -9.91 14.75
CA ASP A 174 -16.59 -11.32 14.32
C ASP A 174 -16.72 -11.48 12.80
N PHE A 175 -17.67 -10.75 12.19
CA PHE A 175 -17.88 -10.80 10.74
C PHE A 175 -16.62 -10.39 9.98
N LEU A 176 -16.02 -9.24 10.34
CA LEU A 176 -14.82 -8.73 9.68
C LEU A 176 -13.58 -9.60 9.95
N THR A 177 -13.50 -10.22 11.13
CA THR A 177 -12.46 -11.19 11.47
C THR A 177 -12.55 -12.45 10.59
N GLY A 178 -13.78 -12.93 10.33
CA GLY A 178 -14.03 -14.02 9.38
C GLY A 178 -13.68 -13.63 7.94
N VAL A 179 -13.98 -12.39 7.54
CA VAL A 179 -13.58 -11.84 6.23
C VAL A 179 -12.07 -11.79 6.09
N ARG A 180 -11.36 -11.26 7.10
CA ARG A 180 -9.89 -11.22 7.15
C ARG A 180 -9.29 -12.62 6.94
N SER A 181 -9.78 -13.60 7.69
CA SER A 181 -9.36 -15.00 7.60
C SER A 181 -9.61 -15.61 6.21
N THR A 182 -10.73 -15.23 5.58
CA THR A 182 -11.05 -15.64 4.21
C THR A 182 -10.09 -15.04 3.19
N ILE A 183 -9.74 -13.75 3.33
CA ILE A 183 -8.77 -13.09 2.45
C ILE A 183 -7.40 -13.75 2.55
N VAL A 184 -6.92 -14.02 3.77
CA VAL A 184 -5.63 -14.68 4.00
C VAL A 184 -5.59 -16.10 3.40
N SER A 185 -6.64 -16.89 3.63
CA SER A 185 -6.69 -18.29 3.17
C SER A 185 -6.95 -18.46 1.68
N LYS A 186 -7.81 -17.62 1.07
CA LYS A 186 -8.24 -17.78 -0.33
C LYS A 186 -7.57 -16.79 -1.28
N GLY A 187 -6.99 -15.70 -0.79
CA GLY A 187 -6.40 -14.62 -1.60
C GLY A 187 -7.40 -13.86 -2.48
N LYS A 188 -8.70 -14.12 -2.31
CA LYS A 188 -9.79 -13.52 -3.07
C LYS A 188 -11.10 -13.57 -2.29
N ILE A 189 -11.96 -12.60 -2.57
CA ILE A 189 -13.37 -12.56 -2.18
C ILE A 189 -14.20 -12.46 -3.47
N SER A 190 -15.40 -13.04 -3.48
CA SER A 190 -16.34 -12.91 -4.61
C SER A 190 -17.01 -11.54 -4.61
N GLU A 191 -17.58 -11.13 -5.74
CA GLU A 191 -18.33 -9.88 -5.84
C GLU A 191 -19.45 -9.78 -4.80
N ARG A 192 -20.19 -10.89 -4.57
CA ARG A 192 -21.22 -10.95 -3.53
C ARG A 192 -20.64 -10.70 -2.13
N GLN A 193 -19.47 -11.29 -1.84
CA GLN A 193 -18.79 -11.05 -0.56
C GLN A 193 -18.33 -9.59 -0.46
N THR A 194 -17.76 -9.02 -1.53
CA THR A 194 -17.37 -7.60 -1.59
C THR A 194 -18.56 -6.69 -1.30
N SER A 195 -19.73 -6.92 -1.92
CA SER A 195 -20.93 -6.13 -1.66
C SER A 195 -21.39 -6.22 -0.20
N SER A 196 -21.38 -7.42 0.39
CA SER A 196 -21.72 -7.61 1.80
C SER A 196 -20.73 -6.92 2.75
N ILE A 197 -19.44 -6.99 2.44
CA ILE A 197 -18.38 -6.31 3.20
C ILE A 197 -18.56 -4.80 3.09
N ASN A 198 -18.77 -4.26 1.89
CA ASN A 198 -18.90 -2.82 1.67
C ASN A 198 -20.10 -2.21 2.42
N LYS A 199 -21.25 -2.90 2.46
CA LYS A 199 -22.39 -2.49 3.30
C LYS A 199 -22.02 -2.39 4.78
N TRP A 200 -21.11 -3.24 5.25
CA TRP A 200 -20.61 -3.17 6.62
C TRP A 200 -19.66 -1.98 6.80
N LEU A 201 -18.69 -1.81 5.89
CA LEU A 201 -17.68 -0.76 5.95
C LEU A 201 -18.27 0.66 5.81
N GLU A 202 -19.37 0.83 5.08
CA GLU A 202 -20.11 2.10 4.96
C GLU A 202 -20.50 2.72 6.31
N ASN A 203 -20.69 1.88 7.33
CA ASN A 203 -21.10 2.31 8.67
C ASN A 203 -19.91 2.63 9.59
N ILE A 204 -18.67 2.60 9.09
CA ILE A 204 -17.45 2.81 9.87
C ILE A 204 -16.74 4.06 9.34
N ASP A 205 -16.75 5.14 10.12
CA ASP A 205 -16.14 6.40 9.69
C ASP A 205 -14.63 6.23 9.41
N GLY A 206 -14.17 6.90 8.35
CA GLY A 206 -12.77 6.88 7.92
C GLY A 206 -12.30 5.59 7.26
N VAL A 207 -13.20 4.62 6.98
CA VAL A 207 -12.87 3.39 6.24
C VAL A 207 -13.49 3.45 4.84
N PRO A 208 -12.71 3.23 3.75
CA PRO A 208 -13.25 3.16 2.40
C PRO A 208 -13.90 1.80 2.12
N GLN A 209 -14.78 1.78 1.13
CA GLN A 209 -15.22 0.55 0.50
C GLN A 209 -14.07 -0.13 -0.26
N LEU A 210 -14.15 -1.45 -0.38
CA LEU A 210 -13.22 -2.27 -1.16
C LEU A 210 -13.59 -2.21 -2.64
N LYS A 211 -12.56 -2.06 -3.49
CA LYS A 211 -12.65 -2.02 -4.96
C LYS A 211 -12.68 -3.40 -5.59
#